data_AF-T2ICR2-F1
#
_entry.id   AF-T2ICR2-F1
#
_cell.length_a   1.000
_cell.length_b   1.000
_cell.length_c   1.000
_cell.angle_alpha   90.00
_cell.angle_beta   90.00
_cell.angle_gamma   90.00
#
_symmetry.space_group_name_H-M   'P 1'
#
loop_
_entity.id
_entity.type
_entity.pdbx_description
1 polymer ?
#
loop_
_entity_poly.entity_id
_entity_poly.type
_entity_poly.pdbx_seq_one_letter_code
_entity_poly.pdbx_strand_id
1 'polypeptide(L)'
;MGDVWLVHGGIDPHIPLEEQTAQQFCWMRDDFHAIDKPYFKDKLVITGHTITFTFPGVLAGKLVAGQGWLDIDTGAYHPQSGWLTALDLNTETVYQVHRLHHTKRILPLVEAVVKIDPSVVKAKRSRQRVS
;
A
#
# COMPACT_ATOMS: atom_id res chain seq x y z
N MET A 1 15.83 4.90 -16.63
CA MET A 1 15.47 4.11 -15.44
C MET A 1 13.97 4.25 -15.24
N GLY A 2 13.27 3.19 -14.82
CA GLY A 2 11.81 3.14 -14.80
C GLY A 2 11.13 4.03 -13.75
N ASP A 3 9.83 4.22 -13.94
CA ASP A 3 8.96 5.12 -13.16
C ASP A 3 8.46 4.51 -11.83
N VAL A 4 8.83 3.25 -11.55
CA VAL A 4 8.30 2.47 -10.42
C VAL A 4 9.40 1.76 -9.65
N TRP A 5 9.24 1.73 -8.32
CA TRP A 5 10.03 0.96 -7.37
C TRP A 5 9.14 -0.08 -6.67
N LEU A 6 9.47 -1.37 -6.77
CA LEU A 6 8.71 -2.45 -6.12
C LEU A 6 9.39 -2.85 -4.81
N VAL A 7 8.66 -2.89 -3.71
CA VAL A 7 9.17 -3.33 -2.40
C VAL A 7 8.06 -3.99 -1.58
N HIS A 8 8.36 -4.95 -0.72
CA HIS A 8 7.31 -5.71 -0.03
C HIS A 8 6.55 -4.88 1.00
N GLY A 9 7.22 -4.34 2.01
CA GLY A 9 6.61 -3.57 3.10
C GLY A 9 6.78 -2.06 2.99
N GLY A 10 7.90 -1.60 2.41
CA GLY A 10 8.17 -0.18 2.25
C GLY A 10 9.65 0.13 2.37
N ILE A 11 9.97 1.40 2.59
CA ILE A 11 11.34 1.93 2.68
C ILE A 11 11.44 2.70 3.99
N ASP A 12 12.51 2.51 4.75
CA ASP A 12 12.77 3.35 5.92
C ASP A 12 13.03 4.79 5.46
N PRO A 13 12.18 5.77 5.83
CA PRO A 13 12.29 7.13 5.31
C PRO A 13 13.44 7.93 5.94
N HIS A 14 14.13 7.36 6.93
CA HIS A 14 15.17 8.05 7.68
C HIS A 14 16.59 7.71 7.22
N ILE A 15 16.75 6.75 6.29
CA ILE A 15 18.06 6.33 5.79
C ILE A 15 18.11 6.24 4.26
N PRO A 16 19.30 6.40 3.66
CA PRO A 16 19.53 6.17 2.23
C PRO A 16 19.17 4.76 1.78
N LEU A 17 18.93 4.60 0.48
CA LEU A 17 18.52 3.32 -0.11
C LEU A 17 19.61 2.25 0.01
N GLU A 18 20.87 2.68 -0.06
CA GLU A 18 22.07 1.85 0.02
C GLU A 18 22.28 1.27 1.43
N GLU A 19 21.67 1.89 2.45
CA GLU A 19 21.75 1.48 3.85
C GLU A 19 20.55 0.61 4.26
N GLN A 20 19.55 0.46 3.40
CA GLN A 20 18.38 -0.37 3.68
C GLN A 20 18.77 -1.85 3.77
N THR A 21 18.22 -2.51 4.76
CA THR A 21 18.32 -3.96 4.93
C THR A 21 17.12 -4.66 4.30
N ALA A 22 17.29 -5.95 3.96
CA ALA A 22 16.17 -6.79 3.55
C ALA A 22 15.04 -6.82 4.61
N GLN A 23 15.39 -6.70 5.89
CA GLN A 23 14.43 -6.63 6.97
C GLN A 23 13.57 -5.36 6.87
N GLN A 24 14.17 -4.19 6.61
CA GLN A 24 13.40 -2.95 6.42
C GLN A 24 12.49 -3.06 5.19
N PHE A 25 13.02 -3.53 4.06
CA PHE A 25 12.22 -3.72 2.85
C PHE A 25 11.02 -4.67 3.03
N CYS A 26 11.13 -5.66 3.91
CA CYS A 26 10.07 -6.63 4.15
C CYS A 26 9.04 -6.19 5.20
N TRP A 27 9.41 -5.37 6.18
CA TRP A 27 8.62 -5.19 7.40
C TRP A 27 8.28 -3.74 7.74
N MET A 28 8.64 -2.79 6.90
CA MET A 28 8.23 -1.41 7.07
C MET A 28 6.70 -1.27 7.07
N ARG A 29 6.19 -0.34 7.89
CA ARG A 29 4.74 -0.08 8.05
C ARG A 29 4.50 1.42 8.22
N ASP A 30 3.94 1.80 9.37
CA ASP A 30 3.41 3.14 9.64
C ASP A 30 4.44 4.26 9.42
N ASP A 31 5.71 4.04 9.70
CA ASP A 31 6.75 5.06 9.50
C ASP A 31 6.90 5.44 8.02
N PHE A 32 6.82 4.46 7.10
CA PHE A 32 6.79 4.72 5.67
C PHE A 32 5.43 5.24 5.20
N HIS A 33 4.33 4.67 5.67
CA HIS A 33 2.99 5.11 5.26
C HIS A 33 2.65 6.53 5.72
N ALA A 34 3.30 7.01 6.80
CA ALA A 34 3.09 8.32 7.39
C ALA A 34 4.04 9.41 6.85
N ILE A 35 4.84 9.14 5.81
CA ILE A 35 5.74 10.14 5.26
C ILE A 35 4.97 11.33 4.68
N ASP A 36 5.46 12.53 4.97
CA ASP A 36 4.85 13.78 4.48
C ASP A 36 5.26 14.13 3.05
N LYS A 37 6.28 13.45 2.52
CA LYS A 37 6.82 13.66 1.17
C LYS A 37 7.21 12.32 0.56
N PRO A 38 7.10 12.16 -0.78
CA PRO A 38 7.60 11.00 -1.49
C PRO A 38 9.08 10.71 -1.18
N TYR A 39 9.41 9.42 -0.98
CA TYR A 39 10.80 8.98 -0.84
C TYR A 39 11.60 9.26 -2.12
N PHE A 40 11.04 8.88 -3.27
CA PHE A 40 11.58 9.22 -4.58
C PHE A 40 10.87 10.46 -5.16
N LYS A 41 11.62 11.32 -5.84
CA LYS A 41 11.05 12.49 -6.53
C LYS A 41 10.31 12.10 -7.82
N ASP A 42 10.78 11.05 -8.48
CA ASP A 42 10.41 10.65 -9.85
C ASP A 42 9.88 9.21 -9.95
N LYS A 43 9.62 8.55 -8.81
CA LYS A 43 9.16 7.15 -8.79
C LYS A 43 7.97 6.94 -7.89
N LEU A 44 7.05 6.09 -8.35
CA LEU A 44 6.00 5.53 -7.51
C LEU A 44 6.52 4.27 -6.82
N VAL A 45 6.41 4.20 -5.49
CA VAL A 45 6.69 2.97 -4.75
C VAL A 45 5.43 2.09 -4.71
N ILE A 46 5.51 0.85 -5.20
CA ILE A 46 4.41 -0.12 -5.05
C ILE A 46 4.75 -1.05 -3.90
N THR A 47 3.83 -1.16 -2.94
CA THR A 47 3.95 -2.00 -1.75
C THR A 47 2.86 -3.05 -1.65
N GLY A 48 3.09 -4.01 -0.75
CA GLY A 48 2.05 -4.83 -0.16
C GLY A 48 2.25 -4.88 1.35
N HIS A 49 2.19 -6.08 1.94
CA HIS A 49 2.46 -6.36 3.36
C HIS A 49 1.39 -5.82 4.33
N THR A 50 1.07 -4.53 4.24
CA THR A 50 0.06 -3.91 5.10
C THR A 50 -1.28 -3.99 4.42
N ILE A 51 -2.13 -4.89 4.91
CA ILE A 51 -3.45 -5.09 4.31
C ILE A 51 -4.24 -3.78 4.29
N THR A 52 -4.67 -3.36 3.10
CA THR A 52 -5.17 -2.01 2.83
C THR A 52 -6.42 -1.62 3.62
N PHE A 53 -7.33 -2.55 3.94
CA PHE A 53 -8.52 -2.22 4.74
C PHE A 53 -8.19 -1.94 6.22
N THR A 54 -6.95 -2.21 6.67
CA THR A 54 -6.50 -1.87 8.03
C THR A 54 -6.09 -0.40 8.18
N PHE A 55 -6.04 0.34 7.07
CA PHE A 55 -5.93 1.78 7.09
C PHE A 55 -7.29 2.40 7.47
N PRO A 56 -7.32 3.47 8.29
CA PRO A 56 -8.58 4.02 8.76
C PRO A 56 -9.47 4.49 7.60
N GLY A 57 -10.73 4.03 7.58
CA GLY A 57 -11.72 4.42 6.59
C GLY A 57 -11.62 3.69 5.25
N VAL A 58 -10.74 2.71 5.10
CA VAL A 58 -10.56 1.97 3.84
C VAL A 58 -11.38 0.68 3.83
N LEU A 59 -12.15 0.47 2.76
CA LEU A 59 -12.95 -0.73 2.56
C LEU A 59 -12.11 -1.90 1.99
N ALA A 60 -12.53 -3.12 2.30
CA ALA A 60 -11.94 -4.34 1.75
C ALA A 60 -11.89 -4.33 0.21
N GLY A 61 -10.74 -4.74 -0.34
CA GLY A 61 -10.52 -4.76 -1.78
C GLY A 61 -10.12 -3.42 -2.40
N LYS A 62 -10.00 -2.31 -1.64
CA LYS A 62 -9.46 -1.04 -2.16
C LYS A 62 -7.94 -1.02 -2.08
N LEU A 63 -7.29 -0.40 -3.04
CA LEU A 63 -5.87 -0.04 -2.96
C LEU A 63 -5.72 1.23 -2.12
N VAL A 64 -4.54 1.50 -1.57
CA VAL A 64 -4.30 2.70 -0.77
C VAL A 64 -3.10 3.45 -1.31
N ALA A 65 -3.23 4.75 -1.54
CA ALA A 65 -2.13 5.62 -1.96
C ALA A 65 -1.83 6.67 -0.89
N GLY A 66 -0.54 6.88 -0.63
CA GLY A 66 -0.02 7.98 0.17
C GLY A 66 0.94 8.86 -0.62
N GLN A 67 1.90 9.47 0.07
CA GLN A 67 2.86 10.37 -0.54
C GLN A 67 3.92 9.56 -1.31
N GLY A 68 3.71 9.39 -2.63
CA GLY A 68 4.67 8.72 -3.51
C GLY A 68 4.68 7.19 -3.42
N TRP A 69 3.66 6.59 -2.80
CA TRP A 69 3.52 5.14 -2.69
C TRP A 69 2.07 4.67 -2.90
N LEU A 70 1.91 3.43 -3.36
CA LEU A 70 0.63 2.76 -3.62
C LEU A 70 0.71 1.30 -3.14
N ASP A 71 -0.14 0.95 -2.19
CA ASP A 71 -0.26 -0.39 -1.63
C ASP A 71 -1.35 -1.19 -2.36
N ILE A 72 -1.00 -2.38 -2.81
CA ILE A 72 -1.88 -3.30 -3.55
C ILE A 72 -2.25 -4.58 -2.75
N ASP A 73 -1.83 -4.71 -1.50
CA ASP A 73 -2.20 -5.85 -0.65
C ASP A 73 -3.63 -5.68 -0.12
N THR A 74 -4.58 -6.11 -0.95
CA THR A 74 -5.99 -6.08 -0.60
C THR A 74 -6.43 -7.23 0.32
N GLY A 75 -5.50 -7.98 0.92
CA GLY A 75 -5.82 -8.96 1.95
C GLY A 75 -6.45 -10.23 1.40
N ALA A 76 -5.83 -10.82 0.37
CA ALA A 76 -6.33 -12.05 -0.26
C ALA A 76 -6.57 -13.15 0.78
N TYR A 77 -5.63 -13.41 1.69
CA TYR A 77 -5.76 -14.47 2.70
C TYR A 77 -6.73 -14.12 3.84
N HIS A 78 -7.08 -12.84 4.02
CA HIS A 78 -7.80 -12.37 5.19
C HIS A 78 -9.32 -12.58 5.05
N PRO A 79 -10.01 -13.16 6.06
CA PRO A 79 -11.44 -13.51 5.96
C PRO A 79 -12.36 -12.30 5.76
N GLN A 80 -11.97 -11.10 6.22
CA GLN A 80 -12.74 -9.87 6.02
C GLN A 80 -12.60 -9.27 4.61
N SER A 81 -11.66 -9.74 3.77
CA SER A 81 -11.46 -9.19 2.43
C SER A 81 -11.50 -10.22 1.32
N GLY A 82 -10.54 -11.14 1.25
CA GLY A 82 -10.54 -12.21 0.26
C GLY A 82 -10.10 -11.82 -1.15
N TRP A 83 -9.78 -10.55 -1.41
CA TRP A 83 -9.39 -10.07 -2.75
C TRP A 83 -7.89 -10.24 -3.01
N LEU A 84 -7.54 -10.97 -4.07
CA LEU A 84 -6.22 -10.94 -4.70
C LEU A 84 -6.21 -9.88 -5.80
N THR A 85 -5.17 -9.05 -5.83
CA THR A 85 -5.09 -7.88 -6.71
C THR A 85 -3.86 -7.93 -7.60
N ALA A 86 -4.05 -7.51 -8.86
CA ALA A 86 -2.98 -7.16 -9.77
C ALA A 86 -3.25 -5.76 -10.35
N LEU A 87 -2.19 -5.01 -10.61
CA LEU A 87 -2.23 -3.68 -11.21
C LEU A 87 -1.42 -3.70 -12.51
N ASP A 88 -2.07 -3.32 -13.61
CA ASP A 88 -1.39 -2.97 -14.85
C ASP A 88 -1.16 -1.46 -14.87
N LEU A 89 0.11 -1.06 -14.81
CA LEU A 89 0.54 0.34 -14.77
C LEU A 89 0.46 1.02 -16.14
N ASN A 90 0.53 0.27 -17.24
CA ASN A 90 0.46 0.87 -18.58
C ASN A 90 -0.97 1.31 -18.92
N THR A 91 -1.96 0.54 -18.45
CA THR A 91 -3.38 0.79 -18.69
C THR A 91 -4.10 1.35 -17.47
N GLU A 92 -3.38 1.56 -16.36
CA GLU A 92 -3.93 1.95 -15.07
C GLU A 92 -5.15 1.10 -14.67
N THR A 93 -5.07 -0.21 -14.88
CA THR A 93 -6.19 -1.14 -14.69
C THR A 93 -5.92 -2.09 -13.54
N VAL A 94 -6.88 -2.19 -12.63
CA VAL A 94 -6.83 -3.07 -11.46
C VAL A 94 -7.68 -4.31 -11.72
N TYR A 95 -7.06 -5.47 -11.60
CA TYR A 95 -7.70 -6.77 -11.72
C TYR A 95 -7.80 -7.40 -10.34
N GLN A 96 -9.00 -7.86 -9.96
CA GLN A 96 -9.17 -8.53 -8.69
C GLN A 96 -9.98 -9.80 -8.81
N VAL A 97 -9.60 -10.81 -8.03
CA VAL A 97 -10.32 -12.09 -7.91
C VAL A 97 -10.55 -12.38 -6.44
N HIS A 98 -11.80 -12.67 -6.08
CA HIS A 98 -12.14 -13.06 -4.72
C HIS A 98 -11.86 -14.55 -4.51
N ARG A 99 -11.06 -14.90 -3.51
CA ARG A 99 -10.58 -16.28 -3.33
C ARG A 99 -11.65 -17.32 -3.03
N LEU A 100 -12.76 -16.94 -2.38
CA LEU A 100 -13.81 -17.89 -1.99
C LEU A 100 -14.89 -18.08 -3.05
N HIS A 101 -15.18 -17.02 -3.81
CA HIS A 101 -16.32 -16.98 -4.73
C HIS A 101 -15.87 -16.96 -6.18
N HIS A 102 -14.56 -16.78 -6.43
CA HIS A 102 -13.94 -16.60 -7.72
C HIS A 102 -14.55 -15.45 -8.55
N THR A 103 -15.28 -14.55 -7.91
CA THR A 103 -15.80 -13.32 -8.51
C THR A 103 -14.65 -12.47 -8.98
N LYS A 104 -14.75 -11.97 -10.20
CA LYS A 104 -13.73 -11.13 -10.82
C LYS A 104 -14.28 -9.73 -10.98
N ARG A 105 -13.43 -8.72 -10.78
CA ARG A 105 -13.72 -7.35 -11.18
C ARG A 105 -12.49 -6.71 -11.80
N ILE A 106 -12.75 -5.84 -12.77
CA ILE A 106 -11.75 -5.06 -13.48
C ILE A 106 -12.19 -3.61 -13.31
N LEU A 107 -11.31 -2.79 -12.76
CA LEU A 107 -11.60 -1.42 -12.37
C LEU A 107 -10.49 -0.49 -12.90
N PRO A 108 -10.82 0.71 -13.35
CA PRO A 108 -9.82 1.77 -13.48
C PRO A 108 -9.14 2.03 -12.13
N LEU A 109 -7.84 2.30 -12.12
CA LEU A 109 -7.06 2.56 -10.90
C LEU A 109 -7.67 3.69 -10.07
N VAL A 110 -8.15 4.75 -10.73
CA VAL A 110 -8.81 5.90 -10.10
C VAL A 110 -10.05 5.51 -9.27
N GLU A 111 -10.75 4.45 -9.64
CA GLU A 111 -11.91 3.94 -8.89
C GLU A 111 -11.51 2.96 -7.78
N ALA A 112 -10.40 2.25 -7.96
CA ALA A 112 -9.92 1.22 -7.04
C ALA A 112 -9.13 1.78 -5.85
N VAL A 113 -8.52 2.96 -6.01
CA VAL A 113 -7.61 3.55 -5.02
C VAL A 113 -8.33 4.49 -4.05
N VAL A 114 -7.91 4.45 -2.78
CA VAL A 114 -8.24 5.44 -1.77
C VAL A 114 -6.97 6.19 -1.42
N LYS A 115 -6.98 7.52 -1.56
CA LYS A 115 -5.89 8.38 -1.11
C LYS A 115 -6.04 8.67 0.37
N ILE A 116 -4.97 8.50 1.14
CA ILE A 116 -4.97 8.79 2.58
C ILE A 116 -4.07 9.97 2.90
N ASP A 117 -4.47 10.74 3.91
CA ASP A 117 -3.63 11.76 4.51
C ASP A 117 -2.67 11.12 5.53
N PRO A 118 -1.35 11.42 5.48
CA PRO A 118 -0.38 10.89 6.44
C PRO A 118 -0.76 11.09 7.92
N SER A 119 -1.49 12.17 8.24
CA SER A 119 -1.98 12.45 9.59
C SER A 119 -2.89 11.35 10.15
N VAL A 120 -3.65 10.66 9.30
CA VAL A 120 -4.54 9.56 9.69
C VAL A 120 -3.74 8.35 10.17
N VAL A 121 -2.61 8.05 9.52
CA VAL A 121 -1.70 6.98 9.93
C VAL A 121 -1.00 7.35 11.24
N LYS A 122 -0.51 8.60 11.35
CA LYS A 122 0.11 9.12 12.58
C LYS A 122 -0.82 9.05 13.79
N ALA A 123 -2.10 9.39 13.59
CA ALA A 123 -3.13 9.33 14.64
C ALA A 123 -3.46 7.88 15.07
N LYS A 124 -3.43 6.91 14.16
CA LYS A 124 -3.56 5.48 14.50
C LYS A 124 -2.39 5.03 15.39
N ARG A 125 -1.16 5.40 15.02
CA ARG A 125 0.06 5.05 15.78
C ARG A 125 0.06 5.63 17.19
N SER A 126 -0.38 6.88 17.37
CA SER A 126 -0.43 7.51 18.70
C SER A 126 -1.41 6.78 19.62
N ARG A 127 -2.57 6.34 19.12
CA ARG A 127 -3.55 5.56 19.90
C ARG A 127 -3.02 4.20 20.34
N GLN A 128 -2.26 3.51 19.48
CA GLN A 128 -1.67 2.20 19.81
C GLN A 128 -0.54 2.26 20.85
N ARG A 129 0.09 3.43 21.05
CA ARG A 129 1.14 3.61 22.07
C ARG A 129 0.60 3.96 23.47
N VAL A 130 -0.68 4.31 23.56
CA VAL A 130 -1.33 4.76 24.81
C VAL A 130 -2.20 3.65 25.43
N SER A 131 -2.43 2.55 24.70
CA SER A 131 -3.10 1.32 25.15
C SER A 131 -2.11 0.28 25.64
#